data_AF-A0A7W1ITJ2-F1
#
_entry.id   AF-A0A7W1ITJ2-F1
#
_cell.length_a   1.000
_cell.length_b   1.000
_cell.length_c   1.000
_cell.angle_alpha   90.00
_cell.angle_beta   90.00
_cell.angle_gamma   90.00
#
_symmetry.space_group_name_H-M   'P 1'
#
loop_
_entity.id
_entity.type
_entity.pdbx_description
1 polymer ?
#
loop_
_entity_poly.entity_id
_entity_poly.type
_entity_poly.pdbx_seq_one_letter_code
_entity_poly.pdbx_strand_id
1 'polypeptide(L)'
;ARAPAVREGFDRVLVDAPCSGIGAARRRPELLWRPQRTDLSALARLQVTIASAAADRLRPGGRLVYSVCTFPRAETDAACDALLGGRPDLEPVRVEGPDGSAERVRLWPHRHGSDAMFVAAFRRRD
;
A
#
# COMPACT_ATOMS: atom_id res chain seq x y z
N ALA A 1 8.62 -6.03 17.71
CA ALA A 1 9.45 -6.65 16.66
C ALA A 1 10.89 -6.14 16.81
N ARG A 2 11.90 -7.02 16.68
CA ARG A 2 13.32 -6.66 16.81
C ARG A 2 13.75 -5.81 15.61
N ALA A 3 14.46 -4.71 15.83
CA ALA A 3 14.94 -3.89 14.73
C ALA A 3 16.00 -4.65 13.89
N PRO A 4 15.91 -4.67 12.55
CA PRO A 4 17.01 -5.13 11.70
C PRO A 4 18.33 -4.42 12.03
N ALA A 5 19.45 -5.12 11.82
CA ALA A 5 20.80 -4.66 12.15
C ALA A 5 21.28 -3.45 11.31
N VAL A 6 20.51 -3.04 10.31
CA VAL A 6 20.79 -1.88 9.46
C VAL A 6 20.48 -0.60 10.24
N ARG A 7 21.53 0.14 10.60
CA ARG A 7 21.44 1.36 11.42
C ARG A 7 21.17 2.63 10.61
N GLU A 8 21.57 2.66 9.34
CA GLU A 8 21.55 3.85 8.49
C GLU A 8 20.20 4.08 7.77
N GLY A 9 19.21 3.21 8.03
CA GLY A 9 17.92 3.21 7.33
C GLY A 9 18.03 2.68 5.89
N PHE A 10 16.93 2.77 5.16
CA PHE A 10 16.81 2.31 3.78
C PHE A 10 16.44 3.46 2.85
N ASP A 11 17.01 3.43 1.65
CA ASP A 11 16.72 4.37 0.58
C ASP A 11 15.30 4.17 0.05
N ARG A 12 14.89 2.90 -0.02
CA ARG A 12 13.62 2.45 -0.58
C ARG A 12 13.07 1.31 0.27
N VAL A 13 11.78 1.34 0.55
CA VAL A 13 11.05 0.26 1.22
C VAL A 13 9.81 -0.07 0.40
N LEU A 14 9.59 -1.36 0.14
CA LEU A 14 8.35 -1.88 -0.43
C LEU A 14 7.54 -2.54 0.67
N VAL A 15 6.30 -2.10 0.84
CA VAL A 15 5.29 -2.71 1.68
C VAL A 15 4.25 -3.32 0.77
N ASP A 16 4.44 -4.61 0.46
CA ASP A 16 3.37 -5.43 -0.11
C ASP A 16 2.51 -5.96 1.03
N ALA A 17 1.42 -5.24 1.30
CA ALA A 17 0.72 -5.36 2.56
C ALA A 17 -0.25 -6.54 2.56
N PRO A 18 -0.43 -7.25 3.70
CA PRO A 18 -1.48 -8.25 3.82
C PRO A 18 -2.83 -7.58 3.59
N CYS A 19 -3.60 -8.10 2.64
CA CYS A 19 -4.88 -7.54 2.22
C CYS A 19 -5.90 -8.64 1.95
N SER A 20 -7.15 -8.25 1.69
CA SER A 20 -8.24 -9.18 1.37
C SER A 20 -7.99 -10.00 0.11
N GLY A 21 -7.11 -9.53 -0.78
CA GLY A 21 -6.69 -10.24 -1.99
C GLY A 21 -7.76 -10.35 -3.08
N ILE A 22 -8.92 -9.67 -2.92
CA ILE A 22 -10.07 -9.76 -3.83
C ILE A 22 -9.71 -9.33 -5.26
N GLY A 23 -8.66 -8.50 -5.41
CA GLY A 23 -8.17 -8.09 -6.73
C GLY A 23 -7.65 -9.24 -7.59
N ALA A 24 -7.26 -10.36 -6.98
CA ALA A 24 -6.87 -11.59 -7.67
C ALA A 24 -8.04 -12.50 -8.07
N ALA A 25 -9.30 -12.04 -7.91
CA ALA A 25 -10.50 -12.84 -8.19
C ALA A 25 -10.57 -13.39 -9.62
N ARG A 26 -9.92 -12.74 -10.59
CA ARG A 26 -9.84 -13.25 -11.97
C ARG A 26 -9.22 -14.64 -12.05
N ARG A 27 -8.21 -14.94 -11.23
CA ARG A 27 -7.56 -16.26 -11.17
C ARG A 27 -8.14 -17.15 -10.06
N ARG A 28 -8.79 -16.54 -9.06
CA ARG A 28 -9.34 -17.20 -7.87
C ARG A 28 -10.73 -16.65 -7.53
N PRO A 29 -11.79 -17.05 -8.27
CA PRO A 29 -13.13 -16.47 -8.15
C PRO A 29 -13.74 -16.59 -6.75
N GLU A 30 -13.32 -17.59 -5.97
CA GLU A 30 -13.76 -17.81 -4.59
C GLU A 30 -13.45 -16.64 -3.66
N LEU A 31 -12.46 -15.80 -4.00
CA LEU A 31 -12.08 -14.62 -3.22
C LEU A 31 -13.14 -13.52 -3.19
N LEU A 32 -14.12 -13.54 -4.09
CA LEU A 32 -15.25 -12.59 -4.07
C LEU A 32 -16.19 -12.84 -2.88
N TRP A 33 -16.22 -14.07 -2.36
CA TRP A 33 -17.19 -14.51 -1.34
C TRP A 33 -16.61 -14.58 0.08
N ARG A 34 -15.29 -14.51 0.21
CA ARG A 34 -14.57 -14.57 1.50
C ARG A 34 -14.64 -13.32 2.38
N PRO A 35 -14.62 -12.08 1.85
CA PRO A 35 -14.41 -10.90 2.70
C PRO A 35 -15.64 -10.57 3.54
N GLN A 36 -15.49 -10.52 4.86
CA GLN A 36 -16.45 -9.86 5.74
C GLN A 36 -16.02 -8.42 6.04
N ARG A 37 -16.98 -7.51 6.26
CA ARG A 37 -16.70 -6.08 6.53
C ARG A 37 -15.78 -5.87 7.74
N THR A 38 -15.91 -6.72 8.76
CA THR A 38 -15.06 -6.74 9.95
C THR A 38 -13.60 -7.02 9.62
N ASP A 39 -13.35 -7.95 8.69
CA ASP A 39 -12.00 -8.35 8.28
C ASP A 39 -11.30 -7.22 7.52
N LEU A 40 -12.03 -6.49 6.67
CA LEU A 40 -11.48 -5.36 5.90
C LEU A 40 -10.97 -4.24 6.80
N SER A 41 -11.69 -3.94 7.89
CA SER A 41 -11.29 -2.87 8.82
C SER A 41 -10.07 -3.26 9.65
N ALA A 42 -9.97 -4.54 10.04
CA ALA A 42 -8.81 -5.06 10.76
C ALA A 42 -7.57 -5.09 9.85
N LEU A 43 -7.71 -5.54 8.60
CA LEU A 43 -6.65 -5.53 7.60
C LEU A 43 -6.18 -4.10 7.32
N ALA A 44 -7.08 -3.15 7.09
CA ALA A 44 -6.71 -1.75 6.84
C ALA A 44 -5.89 -1.14 7.99
N ARG A 45 -6.28 -1.41 9.25
CA ARG A 45 -5.48 -0.96 10.42
C ARG A 45 -4.10 -1.59 10.44
N LEU A 46 -4.01 -2.91 10.20
CA LEU A 46 -2.74 -3.62 10.15
C LEU A 46 -1.83 -3.08 9.04
N GLN A 47 -2.39 -2.81 7.85
CA GLN A 47 -1.68 -2.23 6.71
C GLN A 47 -1.07 -0.86 7.08
N VAL A 48 -1.84 0.03 7.70
CA VAL A 48 -1.35 1.34 8.16
C VAL A 48 -0.26 1.18 9.23
N THR A 49 -0.43 0.25 10.19
CA THR A 49 0.60 -0.04 11.19
C THR A 49 1.90 -0.51 10.55
N ILE A 50 1.84 -1.44 9.60
CA ILE A 50 3.02 -1.94 8.89
C ILE A 50 3.67 -0.82 8.07
N ALA A 51 2.89 -0.05 7.32
CA ALA A 51 3.40 1.02 6.48
C ALA A 51 4.06 2.14 7.31
N SER A 52 3.48 2.49 8.46
CA SER A 52 4.08 3.46 9.38
C SER A 52 5.40 2.92 9.97
N ALA A 53 5.42 1.69 10.46
CA ALA A 53 6.64 1.09 10.99
C ALA A 53 7.75 0.94 9.92
N ALA A 54 7.36 0.72 8.66
CA ALA A 54 8.26 0.69 7.52
C ALA A 54 8.83 2.08 7.18
N ALA A 55 8.02 3.14 7.30
CA ALA A 55 8.47 4.52 7.10
C ALA A 55 9.52 4.96 8.13
N ASP A 56 9.46 4.46 9.38
CA ASP A 56 10.51 4.71 10.39
C ASP A 56 11.88 4.17 9.98
N ARG A 57 11.91 3.23 9.03
CA ARG A 57 13.14 2.65 8.50
C ARG A 57 13.70 3.39 7.31
N LEU A 58 12.98 4.37 6.77
CA LEU A 58 13.50 5.19 5.69
C LEU A 58 14.56 6.14 6.20
N ARG A 59 15.63 6.34 5.43
CA ARG A 59 16.47 7.54 5.60
C ARG A 59 15.68 8.82 5.22
N PRO A 60 16.08 10.01 5.68
CA PRO A 60 15.68 11.28 5.07
C PRO A 60 15.73 11.23 3.54
N GLY A 61 14.66 11.70 2.87
CA GLY A 61 14.50 11.61 1.42
C GLY A 61 14.25 10.19 0.86
N GLY A 62 14.16 9.17 1.73
CA GLY A 62 13.84 7.80 1.37
C GLY A 62 12.40 7.63 0.88
N ARG A 63 12.13 6.56 0.13
CA ARG A 63 10.81 6.30 -0.48
C ARG A 63 10.18 5.01 0.02
N LEU A 64 8.93 5.09 0.47
CA LEU A 64 8.09 3.93 0.76
C LEU A 64 7.11 3.72 -0.40
N VAL A 65 7.02 2.50 -0.89
CA VAL A 65 5.97 2.07 -1.82
C VAL A 65 5.01 1.17 -1.06
N TYR A 66 3.73 1.48 -1.09
CA TYR A 66 2.65 0.69 -0.54
C TYR A 66 1.90 0.02 -1.70
N SER A 67 1.76 -1.30 -1.65
CA SER A 67 1.00 -2.07 -2.62
C SER A 67 0.04 -3.05 -1.96
N VAL A 68 -1.12 -3.25 -2.61
CA VAL A 68 -2.09 -4.29 -2.26
C VAL A 68 -2.72 -4.88 -3.52
N CYS A 69 -3.07 -6.17 -3.47
CA CYS A 69 -3.80 -6.88 -4.53
C CYS A 69 -5.33 -6.86 -4.29
N THR A 70 -5.86 -5.67 -4.00
CA THR A 70 -7.28 -5.48 -3.72
C THR A 70 -7.77 -4.11 -4.18
N PHE A 71 -9.09 -3.90 -4.15
CA PHE A 71 -9.75 -2.66 -4.60
C PHE A 71 -10.68 -1.95 -3.58
N PRO A 72 -11.10 -2.52 -2.42
CA PRO A 72 -11.87 -1.79 -1.43
C PRO A 72 -11.18 -0.49 -0.99
N ARG A 73 -11.96 0.59 -0.84
CA ARG A 73 -11.45 1.91 -0.40
C ARG A 73 -10.71 1.83 0.94
N ALA A 74 -11.18 0.98 1.85
CA ALA A 74 -10.58 0.79 3.18
C ALA A 74 -9.11 0.39 3.12
N GLU A 75 -8.74 -0.45 2.17
CA GLU A 75 -7.38 -0.99 1.98
C GLU A 75 -6.61 -0.24 0.88
N THR A 76 -7.15 0.86 0.36
CA THR A 76 -6.52 1.63 -0.71
C THR A 76 -6.46 3.11 -0.31
N ASP A 77 -7.38 3.94 -0.81
CA ASP A 77 -7.37 5.38 -0.54
C ASP A 77 -7.41 5.69 0.95
N ALA A 78 -8.29 5.03 1.71
CA ALA A 78 -8.47 5.33 3.12
C ALA A 78 -7.24 4.92 3.95
N ALA A 79 -6.54 3.86 3.55
CA ALA A 79 -5.29 3.46 4.19
C ALA A 79 -4.19 4.50 3.92
N CYS A 80 -4.09 5.02 2.69
CA CYS A 80 -3.18 6.12 2.37
C CYS A 80 -3.53 7.41 3.12
N ASP A 81 -4.82 7.77 3.17
CA ASP A 81 -5.32 8.95 3.91
C ASP A 81 -4.96 8.84 5.40
N ALA A 82 -5.20 7.67 6.01
CA ALA A 82 -4.89 7.41 7.41
C ALA A 82 -3.38 7.40 7.69
N LEU A 83 -2.57 6.84 6.79
CA LEU A 83 -1.11 6.87 6.91
C LEU A 83 -0.60 8.31 6.90
N LEU A 84 -0.99 9.13 5.92
CA LEU A 84 -0.59 10.53 5.82
C LEU A 84 -1.07 11.35 7.02
N GLY A 85 -2.29 11.12 7.49
CA GLY A 85 -2.82 11.78 8.69
C GLY A 85 -2.05 11.46 9.97
N GLY A 86 -1.46 10.25 10.06
CA GLY A 86 -0.62 9.83 11.18
C GLY A 86 0.87 10.11 11.01
N ARG A 87 1.31 10.55 9.82
CA ARG A 87 2.73 10.69 9.44
C ARG A 87 2.96 11.99 8.66
N PRO A 88 3.05 13.15 9.35
CA PRO A 88 3.27 14.44 8.70
C PRO A 88 4.67 14.60 8.06
N ASP A 89 5.58 13.68 8.39
CA ASP A 89 6.90 13.53 7.78
C ASP A 89 6.84 12.80 6.42
N LEU A 90 5.71 12.21 6.05
CA LEU A 90 5.51 11.61 4.74
C LEU A 90 4.78 12.56 3.80
N GLU A 91 5.16 12.52 2.53
CA GLU A 91 4.45 13.19 1.45
C GLU A 91 4.24 12.27 0.25
N PRO A 92 3.10 12.39 -0.48
CA PRO A 92 2.84 11.59 -1.67
C PRO A 92 3.89 11.84 -2.76
N VAL A 93 4.20 10.80 -3.54
CA VAL A 93 5.04 10.92 -4.73
C VAL A 93 4.40 10.18 -5.88
N ARG A 94 4.33 10.83 -7.04
CA ARG A 94 3.83 10.21 -8.28
C ARG A 94 4.63 8.96 -8.67
N VAL A 95 3.91 7.93 -9.09
CA VAL A 95 4.41 6.67 -9.61
C VAL A 95 3.89 6.52 -11.03
N GLU A 96 4.73 6.03 -11.94
CA GLU A 96 4.30 5.68 -13.28
C GLU A 96 3.39 4.45 -13.25
N GLY A 97 2.22 4.57 -13.86
CA GLY A 97 1.25 3.51 -13.99
C GLY A 97 0.86 3.26 -15.45
N PRO A 98 0.01 2.24 -15.70
CA PRO A 98 -0.47 1.94 -17.06
C PRO A 98 -1.30 3.07 -17.67
N ASP A 99 -1.87 3.95 -16.84
CA ASP A 99 -2.65 5.13 -17.24
C ASP A 99 -1.83 6.43 -17.13
N GLY A 100 -0.50 6.33 -16.99
CA GLY A 100 0.40 7.46 -16.77
C GLY A 100 0.71 7.72 -15.29
N SER A 101 1.36 8.86 -15.04
CA SER A 101 1.91 9.24 -13.73
C SER A 101 0.83 9.72 -12.75
N ALA A 102 0.69 9.03 -11.61
CA ALA A 102 -0.28 9.37 -10.58
C ALA A 102 0.26 9.09 -9.16
N GLU A 103 -0.25 9.78 -8.14
CA GLU A 103 0.10 9.49 -6.74
C GLU A 103 -0.46 8.15 -6.26
N ARG A 104 -1.56 7.72 -6.86
CA ARG A 104 -2.27 6.48 -6.57
C ARG A 104 -2.56 5.79 -7.89
N VAL A 105 -1.81 4.73 -8.16
CA VAL A 105 -1.92 3.95 -9.38
C VAL A 105 -2.85 2.76 -9.13
N ARG A 106 -3.74 2.49 -10.08
CA ARG A 106 -4.61 1.32 -10.05
C ARG A 106 -4.40 0.49 -11.30
N LEU A 107 -4.37 -0.81 -11.10
CA LEU A 107 -4.45 -1.77 -12.17
C LEU A 107 -5.83 -2.41 -12.14
N TRP A 108 -6.39 -2.68 -13.32
CA TRP A 108 -7.73 -3.25 -13.45
C TRP A 108 -7.73 -4.38 -14.47
N PRO A 109 -8.37 -5.53 -14.18
CA PRO A 109 -8.40 -6.65 -15.11
C PRO A 109 -8.99 -6.29 -16.48
N HIS A 110 -10.09 -5.53 -16.49
CA HIS A 110 -10.81 -5.16 -17.71
C HIS A 110 -10.12 -4.05 -18.53
N ARG A 111 -9.12 -3.36 -17.99
CA ARG A 111 -8.40 -2.28 -18.69
C ARG A 111 -6.98 -2.67 -19.06
N HIS A 112 -6.30 -3.40 -18.18
CA HIS A 112 -4.85 -3.64 -18.28
C HIS A 112 -4.49 -5.12 -18.41
N GLY A 113 -5.47 -6.03 -18.47
CA GLY A 113 -5.21 -7.45 -18.62
C GLY A 113 -4.47 -8.09 -17.44
N SER A 114 -4.47 -7.45 -16.26
CA SER A 114 -3.81 -7.91 -15.03
C SER A 114 -4.82 -8.35 -13.95
N ASP A 115 -4.36 -8.52 -12.71
CA ASP A 115 -5.24 -8.45 -11.53
C ASP A 115 -5.60 -7.00 -11.19
N ALA A 116 -6.56 -6.83 -10.29
CA ALA A 116 -6.78 -5.54 -9.65
C ALA A 116 -5.69 -5.31 -8.58
N MET A 117 -4.88 -4.28 -8.77
CA MET A 117 -3.82 -3.88 -7.83
C MET A 117 -3.95 -2.39 -7.53
N PHE A 118 -3.44 -1.99 -6.37
CA PHE A 118 -3.28 -0.60 -5.99
C PHE A 118 -1.84 -0.35 -5.55
N VAL A 119 -1.27 0.78 -5.98
CA VAL A 119 0.08 1.20 -5.62
C VAL A 119 0.07 2.68 -5.28
N ALA A 120 0.70 3.05 -4.17
CA ALA A 120 0.99 4.43 -3.81
C ALA A 120 2.43 4.54 -3.33
N ALA A 121 3.06 5.71 -3.50
CA ALA A 121 4.39 5.94 -2.97
C ALA A 121 4.45 7.22 -2.14
N PHE A 122 5.33 7.21 -1.15
CA PHE A 122 5.54 8.28 -0.20
C PHE A 122 7.03 8.55 -0.05
N ARG A 123 7.41 9.80 0.13
CA ARG A 123 8.77 10.20 0.50
C ARG A 123 8.78 10.66 1.95
N ARG A 124 9.77 10.20 2.71
CA ARG A 124 10.06 10.76 4.03
C ARG A 124 10.80 12.08 3.84
N ARG A 125 10.28 13.16 4.43
CA ARG A 125 10.90 14.48 4.46
C ARG A 125 12.20 14.44 5.26
N ASP A 126 13.06 15.42 4.98
CA ASP A 126 14.33 15.58 5.67
C ASP A 126 14.15 15.97 7.15
#